data_AF-A0A2G9NG87-F1
#
_entry.id   AF-A0A2G9NG87-F1
#
_cell.length_a   1.000
_cell.length_b   1.000
_cell.length_c   1.000
_cell.angle_alpha   90.00
_cell.angle_beta   90.00
_cell.angle_gamma   90.00
#
_symmetry.space_group_name_H-M   'P 1'
#
loop_
_entity.id
_entity.type
_entity.pdbx_description
1 polymer ?
#
loop_
_entity_poly.entity_id
_entity_poly.type
_entity_poly.pdbx_seq_one_letter_code
_entity_poly.pdbx_strand_id
1 'polypeptide(L)'
;MTIAFKTKDKNGKIVHLSNERLKHIQRHPYMDDPLENIKITLNEPTTIINSEEDKSIKYFYKEFKNRDKFERYLFVSVKYLNNHGFIITSFFTNRIA
;
A
#
# COMPACT_ATOMS: atom_id res chain seq x y z
N MET A 1 -17.37 -7.92 -7.49
CA MET A 1 -16.22 -7.02 -7.25
C MET A 1 -15.00 -7.66 -7.91
N THR A 2 -14.37 -7.00 -8.89
CA THR A 2 -13.24 -7.57 -9.63
C THR A 2 -11.93 -7.22 -8.94
N ILE A 3 -11.11 -8.23 -8.68
CA ILE A 3 -9.81 -8.10 -8.01
C ILE A 3 -8.74 -7.79 -9.07
N ALA A 4 -7.99 -6.71 -8.88
CA ALA A 4 -6.84 -6.36 -9.72
C ALA A 4 -5.66 -7.30 -9.44
N PHE A 5 -5.36 -7.54 -8.17
CA PHE A 5 -4.41 -8.58 -7.75
C PHE A 5 -4.62 -8.98 -6.29
N LYS A 6 -3.96 -10.09 -5.94
CA LYS A 6 -3.86 -10.63 -4.59
C LYS A 6 -2.41 -10.99 -4.31
N THR A 7 -1.91 -10.69 -3.12
CA THR A 7 -0.56 -10.99 -2.65
C THR A 7 -0.59 -11.37 -1.17
N LYS A 8 0.54 -11.83 -0.64
CA LYS A 8 0.76 -11.86 0.80
C LYS A 8 1.47 -10.58 1.24
N ASP A 9 1.22 -10.13 2.46
CA ASP A 9 2.05 -9.11 3.11
C ASP A 9 3.28 -9.75 3.80
N LYS A 10 4.17 -8.93 4.36
CA LYS A 10 5.34 -9.36 5.14
C LYS A 10 5.00 -10.31 6.30
N ASN A 11 3.77 -10.28 6.80
CA ASN A 11 3.29 -11.15 7.90
C ASN A 11 2.59 -12.41 7.37
N GLY A 12 2.62 -12.67 6.06
CA GLY A 12 1.96 -13.81 5.42
C GLY A 12 0.44 -13.67 5.27
N LYS A 13 -0.15 -12.52 5.62
CA LYS A 13 -1.59 -12.28 5.49
C LYS A 13 -1.94 -11.98 4.04
N ILE A 14 -3.07 -12.50 3.61
CA ILE A 14 -3.57 -12.30 2.25
C ILE A 14 -4.08 -10.86 2.12
N VAL A 15 -3.56 -10.11 1.16
CA VAL A 15 -4.02 -8.75 0.82
C VAL A 15 -4.46 -8.70 -0.63
N HIS A 16 -5.55 -7.98 -0.92
CA HIS A 16 -6.02 -7.78 -2.29
C HIS A 16 -6.27 -6.30 -2.61
N LEU A 17 -6.18 -5.98 -3.90
CA LEU A 17 -6.60 -4.70 -4.46
C LEU A 17 -7.77 -4.94 -5.41
N SER A 18 -8.85 -4.17 -5.29
CA SER A 18 -9.95 -4.17 -6.26
C SER A 18 -9.67 -3.23 -7.43
N ASN A 19 -10.27 -3.50 -8.59
CA ASN A 19 -10.14 -2.62 -9.76
C ASN A 19 -10.66 -1.19 -9.51
N GLU A 20 -11.70 -1.05 -8.67
CA GLU A 20 -12.23 0.25 -8.27
C GLU A 20 -11.19 1.08 -7.53
N ARG A 21 -10.50 0.47 -6.56
CA ARG A 21 -9.45 1.15 -5.79
C ARG A 21 -8.19 1.35 -6.59
N LEU A 22 -7.86 0.45 -7.51
CA LEU A 22 -6.77 0.69 -8.47
C LEU A 22 -7.02 1.98 -9.26
N LYS A 23 -8.24 2.16 -9.80
CA LYS A 23 -8.62 3.39 -10.51
C LYS A 23 -8.54 4.64 -9.62
N HIS A 24 -8.88 4.53 -8.34
CA HIS A 24 -8.71 5.62 -7.39
C HIS A 24 -7.23 5.96 -7.17
N ILE A 25 -6.39 4.94 -6.96
CA ILE A 25 -4.96 5.05 -6.72
C ILE A 25 -4.23 5.68 -7.92
N GLN A 26 -4.58 5.28 -9.14
CA GLN A 26 -4.00 5.81 -10.38
C GLN A 26 -4.30 7.31 -10.61
N ARG A 27 -5.23 7.92 -9.86
CA ARG A 27 -5.48 9.36 -9.90
C ARG A 27 -4.48 10.16 -9.07
N HIS A 28 -3.71 9.50 -8.20
CA HIS A 28 -2.62 10.18 -7.49
C HIS A 28 -1.43 10.41 -8.43
N PRO A 29 -0.68 11.51 -8.25
CA PRO A 29 0.54 11.75 -9.01
C PRO A 29 1.52 10.59 -8.91
N TYR A 30 2.20 10.28 -10.03
CA TYR A 30 3.28 9.28 -10.12
C TYR A 30 2.85 7.83 -9.86
N MET A 31 1.57 7.52 -10.10
CA MET A 31 0.95 6.20 -9.92
C MET A 31 0.47 5.57 -11.24
N ASP A 32 1.19 5.77 -12.35
CA ASP A 32 0.79 5.26 -13.68
C ASP A 32 0.76 3.72 -13.76
N ASP A 33 1.74 3.04 -13.13
CA ASP A 33 1.74 1.58 -12.95
C ASP A 33 2.07 1.20 -11.49
N PRO A 34 1.07 1.24 -10.60
CA PRO A 34 1.31 1.14 -9.17
C PRO A 34 1.39 -0.31 -8.67
N LEU A 35 1.03 -1.30 -9.50
CA LEU A 35 0.77 -2.66 -9.04
C LEU A 35 2.02 -3.35 -8.49
N GLU A 36 3.13 -3.25 -9.21
CA GLU A 36 4.39 -3.87 -8.81
C GLU A 36 4.96 -3.21 -7.56
N ASN A 37 4.99 -1.88 -7.52
CA ASN A 37 5.49 -1.13 -6.36
C ASN A 37 4.64 -1.39 -5.10
N ILE A 38 3.31 -1.49 -5.23
CA ILE A 38 2.45 -1.86 -4.09
C ILE A 38 2.75 -3.28 -3.62
N LYS A 39 2.91 -4.26 -4.52
CA LYS A 39 3.28 -5.64 -4.13
C LYS A 39 4.63 -5.69 -3.41
N ILE A 40 5.64 -5.00 -3.93
CA ILE A 40 6.96 -4.88 -3.29
C ILE A 40 6.81 -4.26 -1.89
N THR A 41 6.01 -3.20 -1.77
CA THR A 41 5.78 -2.51 -0.49
C THR A 41 5.08 -3.39 0.53
N LEU A 42 4.16 -4.26 0.12
CA LEU A 42 3.49 -5.20 1.02
C LEU A 42 4.40 -6.36 1.46
N ASN A 43 5.21 -6.90 0.54
CA ASN A 43 6.11 -8.03 0.82
C ASN A 43 7.36 -7.58 1.62
N GLU A 44 7.96 -6.47 1.24
CA GLU A 44 9.23 -5.98 1.76
C GLU A 44 9.19 -4.50 2.20
N PRO A 45 8.26 -4.10 3.09
CA PRO A 45 8.19 -2.75 3.60
C PRO A 45 9.48 -2.36 4.34
N THR A 46 9.85 -1.09 4.19
CA THR A 46 10.84 -0.43 5.02
C THR A 46 10.30 -0.31 6.46
N THR A 47 9.05 0.13 6.60
CA THR A 47 8.39 0.32 7.90
C THR A 47 6.92 -0.08 7.81
N ILE A 48 6.40 -0.61 8.91
CA ILE A 48 4.97 -0.89 9.10
C ILE A 48 4.50 -0.15 10.36
N ILE A 49 3.45 0.66 10.24
CA ILE A 49 2.82 1.40 11.34
C ILE A 49 1.39 0.91 11.50
N ASN A 50 0.89 0.83 12.73
CA ASN A 50 -0.53 0.60 12.98
C ASN A 50 -1.22 1.96 13.06
N SER A 51 -2.40 2.10 12.45
CA SER A 51 -3.20 3.33 12.62
C SER A 51 -3.61 3.48 14.09
N GLU A 52 -3.48 4.70 14.61
CA GLU A 52 -3.92 5.04 15.98
C GLU A 52 -5.45 5.05 16.09
N GLU A 53 -6.14 5.48 15.03
CA GLU A 53 -7.59 5.60 14.98
C GLU A 53 -8.29 4.25 14.80
N ASP A 54 -7.71 3.36 13.98
CA ASP A 54 -8.29 2.05 13.69
C ASP A 54 -7.22 0.96 13.68
N LYS A 55 -7.17 0.16 14.74
CA LYS A 55 -6.22 -0.96 14.90
C LYS A 55 -6.34 -2.05 13.83
N SER A 56 -7.43 -2.06 13.05
CA SER A 56 -7.58 -2.95 11.89
C SER A 56 -6.81 -2.46 10.66
N ILE A 57 -6.35 -1.21 10.66
CA ILE A 57 -5.61 -0.58 9.58
C ILE A 57 -4.11 -0.58 9.88
N LYS A 58 -3.33 -0.97 8.88
CA LYS A 58 -1.87 -0.87 8.88
C LYS A 58 -1.38 -0.05 7.70
N TYR A 59 -0.35 0.73 7.95
CA TYR A 59 0.35 1.54 6.97
C TYR A 59 1.68 0.87 6.64
N PHE A 60 1.87 0.56 5.38
CA PHE A 60 3.12 0.03 4.85
C PHE A 60 3.84 1.14 4.11
N TYR A 61 5.12 1.31 4.40
CA TYR A 61 5.98 2.27 3.75
C TYR A 61 7.16 1.55 3.10
N LYS A 62 7.44 1.84 1.82
CA LYS A 62 8.67 1.45 1.14
C LYS A 62 9.43 2.69 0.69
N GLU A 63 10.69 2.77 1.09
CA GLU A 63 11.60 3.81 0.60
C GLU A 63 12.15 3.45 -0.79
N PHE A 64 12.03 4.39 -1.74
CA PHE A 64 12.64 4.33 -3.05
C PHE A 64 13.77 5.36 -3.12
N LYS A 65 14.99 4.97 -2.76
CA LYS A 65 16.16 5.86 -2.65
C LYS A 65 16.54 6.58 -3.95
N ASN A 66 16.13 6.03 -5.10
CA ASN A 66 16.40 6.59 -6.42
C ASN A 66 15.37 7.64 -6.85
N ARG A 67 14.33 7.91 -6.04
CA ARG A 67 13.32 8.94 -6.30
C ARG A 67 13.68 10.27 -5.64
N ASP A 68 13.05 11.32 -6.16
CA ASP A 68 13.13 12.65 -5.57
C ASP A 68 12.66 12.64 -4.09
N LYS A 69 13.22 13.55 -3.28
CA LYS A 69 12.89 13.65 -1.85
C LYS A 69 11.40 13.85 -1.58
N PHE A 70 10.65 14.45 -2.50
CA PHE A 70 9.21 14.68 -2.37
C PHE A 70 8.36 13.42 -2.58
N GLU A 71 8.93 12.35 -3.17
CA GLU A 71 8.25 11.08 -3.48
C GLU A 71 9.03 9.87 -2.97
N ARG A 72 9.74 10.08 -1.86
CA ARG A 72 10.71 9.11 -1.34
C ARG A 72 10.08 7.81 -0.86
N TYR A 73 8.83 7.86 -0.38
CA TYR A 73 8.15 6.71 0.19
C TYR A 73 6.86 6.40 -0.55
N LEU A 74 6.66 5.14 -0.92
CA LEU A 74 5.33 4.64 -1.27
C LEU A 74 4.60 4.25 0.00
N PHE A 75 3.48 4.91 0.25
CA PHE A 75 2.53 4.56 1.30
C PHE A 75 1.48 3.60 0.75
N VAL A 76 1.13 2.57 1.53
CA VAL A 76 0.02 1.65 1.26
C VAL A 76 -0.78 1.45 2.54
N SER A 77 -2.06 1.84 2.52
CA SER A 77 -2.99 1.60 3.63
C SER A 77 -3.75 0.30 3.41
N VAL A 78 -3.71 -0.61 4.38
CA VAL A 78 -4.39 -1.91 4.33
C VAL A 78 -5.28 -2.08 5.55
N LYS A 79 -6.55 -2.37 5.32
CA LYS A 79 -7.49 -2.76 6.39
C LYS A 79 -7.64 -4.27 6.42
N TYR A 80 -7.52 -4.86 7.60
CA TYR A 80 -7.63 -6.30 7.82
C TYR A 80 -8.95 -6.67 8.49
N LEU A 81 -9.59 -7.69 7.95
CA LEU A 81 -10.75 -8.37 8.53
C LEU A 81 -10.51 -9.88 8.45
N ASN A 82 -10.52 -10.57 9.59
CA ASN A 82 -10.40 -12.03 9.67
C ASN A 82 -9.25 -12.62 8.82
N ASN A 83 -8.02 -12.13 9.03
CA ASN A 83 -6.80 -12.51 8.28
C ASN A 83 -6.77 -12.16 6.79
N HIS A 84 -7.78 -11.47 6.28
CA HIS A 84 -7.82 -10.95 4.92
C HIS A 84 -7.72 -9.43 4.94
N GLY A 85 -6.68 -8.91 4.30
CA GLY A 85 -6.46 -7.49 4.07
C GLY A 85 -7.06 -7.04 2.73
N PHE A 86 -7.47 -5.78 2.70
CA PHE A 86 -7.72 -5.06 1.47
C PHE A 86 -6.99 -3.72 1.49
N ILE A 87 -6.43 -3.33 0.35
CA ILE A 87 -5.83 -2.00 0.21
C ILE A 87 -6.95 -0.98 0.17
N ILE A 88 -6.84 0.10 0.96
CA ILE A 88 -7.75 1.25 0.94
C ILE A 88 -7.26 2.27 -0.08
N THR A 89 -6.01 2.71 0.03
CA THR A 89 -5.36 3.68 -0.86
C THR A 89 -3.84 3.50 -0.85
N SER A 90 -3.16 4.15 -1.79
CA SER A 90 -1.71 4.19 -1.92
C SER A 90 -1.29 5.43 -2.70
N PHE A 91 -0.19 6.07 -2.28
CA PHE A 91 0.39 7.24 -2.95
C PHE A 91 1.83 7.47 -2.49
N PHE A 92 2.59 8.27 -3.23
CA PHE A 92 3.93 8.69 -2.84
C PHE A 92 3.90 9.86 -1.87
N THR A 93 4.79 9.82 -0.88
CA THR A 93 4.92 10.84 0.17
C THR A 93 6.39 11.03 0.53
N ASN A 94 6.70 12.18 1.12
CA ASN A 94 8.03 12.51 1.64
C ASN A 94 8.20 12.20 3.13
N ARG A 95 7.14 11.71 3.79
CA ARG A 95 7.10 11.47 5.23
C ARG A 95 6.48 10.13 5.56
N ILE A 96 6.94 9.56 6.66
CA ILE A 96 6.30 8.43 7.34
C ILE A 96 5.47 9.03 8.46
N ALA A 97 4.18 8.67 8.52
CA ALA A 97 3.22 9.13 9.52
C ALA A 97 2.32 7.97 9.99
#